data_AF-A0A6B3AZ44-F1
#
_entry.id   AF-A0A6B3AZ44-F1
#
_cell.length_a   1.000
_cell.length_b   1.000
_cell.length_c   1.000
_cell.angle_alpha   90.00
_cell.angle_beta   90.00
_cell.angle_gamma   90.00
#
_symmetry.space_group_name_H-M   'P 1'
#
loop_
_entity.id
_entity.type
_entity.pdbx_description
1 polymer ?
#
loop_
_entity_poly.entity_id
_entity_poly.type
_entity_poly.pdbx_seq_one_letter_code
_entity_poly.pdbx_strand_id
1 'polypeptide(L)' 'ERHDEKITVYVSAEELMDLEHARLVLRGEHGLAVDRGRIVREAVAVVLADLESRGDASILVRRLRGR' A
#
# COMPACT_ATOMS: atom_id res chain seq x y z
N GLU A 1 -1.55 16.55 -0.80
CA GLU A 1 -1.28 16.70 0.64
C GLU A 1 0.23 16.67 0.85
N ARG A 2 0.76 17.52 1.73
CA ARG A 2 2.18 17.51 2.08
C ARG A 2 2.33 16.61 3.30
N HIS A 3 3.19 15.60 3.21
CA HIS A 3 3.53 14.73 4.33
C HIS A 3 4.86 15.20 4.91
N ASP A 4 4.87 15.56 6.19
CA ASP A 4 6.04 16.10 6.87
C ASP A 4 6.89 14.96 7.50
N GLU A 5 6.27 13.82 7.80
CA GLU A 5 6.91 12.60 8.28
C GLU A 5 7.30 11.64 7.13
N LYS A 6 8.43 10.96 7.29
CA LYS A 6 8.94 9.97 6.33
C LYS A 6 9.15 8.62 6.99
N ILE A 7 8.65 7.57 6.33
CA ILE A 7 9.05 6.19 6.57
C ILE A 7 9.92 5.71 5.41
N THR A 8 10.91 4.86 5.69
CA THR A 8 11.73 4.18 4.68
C THR A 8 11.45 2.69 4.77
N VAL A 9 11.10 2.08 3.65
CA VAL A 9 10.87 0.62 3.56
C VAL A 9 11.85 0.01 2.58
N TYR A 10 12.41 -1.14 2.95
CA TYR A 10 13.16 -2.00 2.05
C TYR A 10 12.21 -3.03 1.46
N VAL A 11 12.28 -3.19 0.15
CA VAL A 11 11.49 -4.16 -0.62
C VAL A 11 12.41 -4.99 -1.49
N SER A 12 11.98 -6.19 -1.84
CA SER A 12 12.70 -7.01 -2.81
C SER A 12 12.65 -6.37 -4.20
N ALA A 13 13.52 -6.82 -5.10
CA ALA A 13 13.49 -6.38 -6.50
C ALA A 13 12.14 -6.74 -7.17
N GLU A 14 11.57 -7.90 -6.83
CA GLU A 14 10.28 -8.35 -7.33
C GLU A 14 9.13 -7.44 -6.85
N GLU A 15 9.09 -7.12 -5.56
CA GLU A 15 8.07 -6.22 -4.99
C GLU A 15 8.16 -4.80 -5.59
N LEU A 16 9.37 -4.31 -5.88
CA LEU A 16 9.54 -3.03 -6.55
C LEU A 16 9.01 -3.08 -8.00
N MET A 17 9.25 -4.18 -8.72
CA MET A 17 8.73 -4.37 -10.07
C MET A 17 7.21 -4.44 -10.09
N ASP A 18 6.59 -5.15 -9.15
CA ASP A 18 5.14 -5.22 -9.00
C ASP A 18 4.54 -3.83 -8.75
N LEU A 19 5.19 -3.02 -7.92
CA LEU A 19 4.75 -1.65 -7.64
C LEU A 19 4.83 -0.74 -8.87
N GLU A 20 5.87 -0.88 -9.70
CA GLU A 20 5.98 -0.14 -10.96
C GLU A 20 4.96 -0.60 -11.99
N HIS A 21 4.71 -1.90 -12.07
CA HIS A 21 3.68 -2.43 -12.96
C HIS A 21 2.30 -1.92 -12.57
N ALA A 22 1.95 -1.94 -11.28
CA ALA A 22 0.71 -1.37 -10.77
C ALA A 22 0.58 0.12 -11.13
N ARG A 23 1.67 0.89 -11.07
CA ARG A 23 1.69 2.30 -11.48
C ARG A 23 1.39 2.50 -12.97
N LEU A 24 1.91 1.61 -13.83
CA LEU A 24 1.61 1.62 -15.26
C LEU A 24 0.15 1.26 -15.55
N VAL A 25 -0.39 0.24 -14.88
CA VAL A 25 -1.80 -0.17 -14.98
C VAL A 25 -2.73 0.97 -14.56
N LEU A 26 -2.48 1.59 -13.40
CA LEU A 26 -3.24 2.74 -12.92
C LEU A 26 -3.26 3.90 -13.92
N ARG A 27 -2.12 4.18 -14.57
CA ARG A 27 -2.04 5.24 -15.58
C ARG A 27 -2.72 4.84 -16.90
N GLY A 28 -2.50 3.63 -17.39
CA GLY A 28 -2.96 3.17 -18.69
C GLY A 28 -4.45 2.84 -18.72
N GLU A 29 -4.93 2.12 -17.71
CA GLU A 29 -6.31 1.61 -17.67
C GLU A 29 -7.26 2.55 -16.94
N HIS A 30 -6.76 3.28 -15.93
CA HIS A 30 -7.59 4.13 -15.07
C HIS A 30 -7.32 5.62 -15.22
N GLY A 31 -6.34 6.04 -16.04
CA GLY A 31 -5.96 7.44 -16.22
C GLY A 31 -5.37 8.10 -14.96
N LEU A 32 -4.99 7.31 -13.96
CA LEU A 32 -4.48 7.79 -12.67
C LEU A 32 -2.96 7.89 -12.70
N ALA A 33 -2.44 9.10 -12.90
CA ALA A 33 -1.02 9.40 -12.77
C ALA A 33 -0.65 9.56 -11.28
N VAL A 34 -0.14 8.49 -10.67
CA VAL A 34 0.29 8.47 -9.27
C VAL A 34 1.75 8.02 -9.13
N ASP A 35 2.39 8.41 -8.02
CA ASP A 35 3.71 7.92 -7.65
C ASP A 35 3.64 6.71 -6.69
N ARG A 36 4.80 6.07 -6.46
CA ARG A 36 4.93 4.93 -5.52
C ARG A 36 4.46 5.27 -4.11
N GLY A 37 4.82 6.45 -3.62
CA GLY A 37 4.49 6.89 -2.27
C GLY A 37 2.99 7.04 -2.08
N ARG A 38 2.28 7.54 -3.09
CA ARG A 38 0.82 7.60 -3.07
C ARG A 38 0.21 6.21 -3.04
N ILE A 39 0.66 5.27 -3.88
CA ILE A 39 0.16 3.89 -3.86
C ILE A 39 0.36 3.25 -2.48
N VAL A 40 1.55 3.38 -1.90
CA VAL A 40 1.86 2.84 -0.57
C VAL A 40 0.99 3.49 0.52
N ARG A 41 0.79 4.81 0.48
CA ARG A 41 -0.06 5.50 1.45
C ARG A 41 -1.52 5.07 1.36
N GLU A 42 -2.08 4.91 0.16
CA GLU A 42 -3.45 4.40 -0.01
C GLU A 42 -3.57 2.97 0.51
N ALA A 43 -2.58 2.10 0.21
CA ALA A 43 -2.57 0.73 0.71
C ALA A 43 -2.52 0.68 2.24
N VAL A 44 -1.70 1.53 2.87
CA VAL A 44 -1.65 1.66 4.34
C VAL A 44 -2.99 2.15 4.89
N ALA A 45 -3.60 3.18 4.30
CA ALA A 45 -4.89 3.70 4.74
C ALA A 45 -5.99 2.63 4.69
N VAL A 46 -6.05 1.85 3.61
CA VAL A 46 -7.02 0.73 3.46
C VAL A 46 -6.83 -0.31 4.57
N VAL A 47 -5.58 -0.69 4.87
CA VAL A 47 -5.28 -1.69 5.89
C VAL A 47 -5.59 -1.17 7.30
N LEU A 48 -5.31 0.11 7.58
CA LEU A 48 -5.63 0.73 8.87
C LEU A 48 -7.14 0.86 9.08
N ALA A 49 -7.89 1.23 8.04
CA ALA A 49 -9.35 1.28 8.11
C ALA A 49 -9.97 -0.11 8.32
N ASP A 50 -9.40 -1.16 7.72
CA ASP A 50 -9.83 -2.55 7.97
C ASP A 50 -9.55 -2.97 9.42
N LEU A 51 -8.39 -2.58 9.97
CA LEU A 51 -8.07 -2.81 11.39
C LEU A 51 -9.03 -2.09 12.31
N GLU A 52 -9.30 -0.81 12.07
CA GLU A 52 -10.22 -0.01 12.89
C GLU A 52 -11.64 -0.59 12.87
N SER A 53 -12.13 -0.99 11.70
CA SER A 53 -13.49 -1.49 11.55
C SER A 53 -13.70 -2.93 12.03
N ARG A 54 -12.68 -3.80 11.93
CA ARG A 54 -12.81 -5.24 12.21
C ARG A 54 -12.02 -5.74 13.42
N GLY A 55 -11.11 -4.93 13.95
CA GLY A 55 -10.22 -5.29 15.05
C GLY A 55 -9.47 -6.59 14.78
N ASP A 56 -9.64 -7.57 15.68
CA ASP A 56 -9.02 -8.89 15.63
C ASP A 56 -9.30 -9.69 14.36
N ALA A 57 -10.42 -9.40 13.70
CA ALA A 57 -10.83 -10.08 12.48
C ALA A 57 -10.22 -9.45 11.22
N SER A 58 -9.48 -8.35 11.32
CA SER A 58 -8.86 -7.66 10.18
C SER A 58 -7.84 -8.51 9.43
N ILE A 59 -7.63 -8.19 8.16
CA ILE A 59 -6.60 -8.87 7.34
C ILE A 59 -5.20 -8.67 7.93
N LEU A 60 -4.93 -7.50 8.52
CA LEU A 60 -3.65 -7.18 9.12
C LEU A 60 -3.34 -8.13 10.29
N VAL A 61 -4.28 -8.27 11.24
CA VAL A 61 -4.11 -9.16 12.39
C VAL A 61 -3.95 -10.62 11.94
N ARG A 62 -4.76 -11.07 10.98
CA ARG A 62 -4.67 -12.44 10.45
C ARG A 62 -3.31 -12.73 9.82
N ARG A 63 -2.78 -11.81 8.99
CA ARG A 63 -1.48 -11.98 8.33
C ARG A 63 -0.33 -11.96 9.33
N LEU A 64 -0.41 -11.14 10.37
CA LEU A 64 0.64 -11.05 11.40
C LEU A 64 0.61 -12.21 12.42
N ARG A 65 -0.53 -12.88 12.61
CA ARG A 65 -0.63 -14.09 13.46
C ARG A 65 -0.17 -15.37 12.76
N GLY A 66 -0.25 -15.42 11.43
CA GLY A 66 0.08 -16.59 10.60
C GLY A 66 1.50 -16.59 10.06
N ARG A 67 2.39 -15.79 10.65
CA ARG A 67 3.82 -15.74 10.35
C ARG A 67 4.62 -15.92 11.63
#